data_AF-A0AAN4YTY8-F1
#
_entry.id   AF-A0AAN4YTY8-F1
#
_cell.length_a   1.000
_cell.length_b   1.000
_cell.length_c   1.000
_cell.angle_alpha   90.00
_cell.angle_beta   90.00
_cell.angle_gamma   90.00
#
_symmetry.space_group_name_H-M   'P 1'
#
loop_
_entity.id
_entity.type
_entity.pdbx_description
1 polymer ?
#
loop_
_entity_poly.entity_id
_entity_poly.type
_entity_poly.pdbx_seq_one_letter_code
_entity_poly.pdbx_strand_id
1 'polypeptide(L)'
;MMCFFLTMALYPHVQRKAQEEIDRVVGATRLPGFEDRENLPYIDALLKEALRWHPIVPMGVAHMAMEDDMLEGYRIPKGAAILSNIWCVRPRTPSYFLLLTKLPCRAFTHDPNEYHDPMTFKPERFLSGNGHTPERDPHLLAFGFGRRVCPGRNLADSNLWLTIARTLAAFNIAKPIRDGKEVDIQPEFQAGLISHPEPFDVDIKPRSAGHHELILAGEKQYPWEESHAEELRRAIAVL
;
A
#
# COMPACT_ATOMS: atom_id res chain seq x y z
N MET A 1 4.12 -4.24 -1.82
CA MET A 1 5.53 -3.79 -1.88
C MET A 1 5.90 -3.10 -3.18
N MET A 2 5.61 -3.63 -4.38
CA MET A 2 5.99 -2.97 -5.65
C MET A 2 5.48 -1.52 -5.78
N CYS A 3 4.20 -1.26 -5.49
CA CYS A 3 3.66 0.11 -5.49
C CYS A 3 4.39 1.05 -4.54
N PHE A 4 4.90 0.54 -3.40
CA PHE A 4 5.66 1.35 -2.45
C PHE A 4 7.01 1.78 -3.03
N PHE A 5 7.75 0.87 -3.66
CA PHE A 5 9.01 1.24 -4.32
C PHE A 5 8.78 2.27 -5.45
N LEU A 6 7.71 2.09 -6.22
CA LEU A 6 7.29 3.03 -7.24
C LEU A 6 6.99 4.41 -6.64
N THR A 7 6.18 4.49 -5.57
CA THR A 7 5.83 5.78 -4.96
C THR A 7 7.03 6.44 -4.27
N MET A 8 7.96 5.67 -3.69
CA MET A 8 9.18 6.26 -3.11
C MET A 8 10.09 6.89 -4.17
N ALA A 9 10.15 6.30 -5.37
CA ALA A 9 10.87 6.88 -6.51
C ALA A 9 10.16 8.11 -7.10
N LEU A 10 8.82 8.09 -7.17
CA LEU A 10 8.02 9.21 -7.70
C LEU A 10 7.92 10.40 -6.72
N TYR A 11 7.93 10.14 -5.41
CA TYR A 11 7.73 11.14 -4.36
C TYR A 11 8.93 11.18 -3.40
N PRO A 12 10.13 11.62 -3.87
CA PRO A 12 11.34 11.60 -3.06
C PRO A 12 11.26 12.52 -1.82
N HIS A 13 10.38 13.53 -1.83
CA HIS A 13 10.14 14.38 -0.66
C HIS A 13 9.41 13.65 0.48
N VAL A 14 8.51 12.73 0.15
CA VAL A 14 7.82 11.88 1.14
C VAL A 14 8.81 10.92 1.78
N GLN A 15 9.66 10.30 0.96
CA GLN A 15 10.73 9.43 1.43
C GLN A 15 11.68 10.15 2.41
N ARG A 16 12.10 11.38 2.09
CA ARG A 16 12.97 12.17 2.98
C ARG A 16 12.33 12.48 4.33
N LYS A 17 11.06 12.89 4.36
CA LYS A 17 10.34 13.16 5.63
C LYS A 17 10.23 11.91 6.50
N ALA A 18 9.96 10.77 5.88
CA ALA A 18 9.91 9.48 6.57
C ALA A 18 11.29 9.11 7.16
N GLN A 19 12.36 9.30 6.39
CA GLN A 19 13.73 9.09 6.84
C GLN A 19 14.12 10.02 8.01
N GLU A 20 13.77 11.30 7.95
CA GLU A 20 14.01 12.27 9.03
C GLU A 20 13.30 11.89 10.34
N GLU A 21 12.08 11.35 10.26
CA GLU A 21 11.37 10.83 11.43
C GLU A 21 12.08 9.59 12.02
N ILE A 22 12.48 8.64 11.17
CA ILE A 22 13.22 7.44 11.60
C ILE A 22 14.54 7.84 12.27
N ASP A 23 15.30 8.74 11.66
CA ASP A 23 16.59 9.18 12.20
C ASP A 23 16.44 9.88 13.56
N ARG A 24 15.34 10.63 13.75
CA ARG A 24 15.05 11.31 15.02
C ARG A 24 14.68 10.35 16.15
N VAL A 25 13.93 9.29 15.84
CA VAL A 25 13.33 8.39 16.86
C VAL A 25 14.21 7.16 17.11
N VAL A 26 14.68 6.52 16.05
CA VAL A 26 15.44 5.26 16.10
C VAL A 26 16.95 5.52 16.07
N GLY A 27 17.37 6.56 15.33
CA GLY A 27 18.77 6.85 15.08
C GLY A 27 19.37 5.96 13.97
N ALA A 28 20.71 5.94 13.90
CA ALA A 28 21.45 5.29 12.81
C ALA A 28 22.16 3.98 13.22
N THR A 29 21.96 3.49 14.44
CA THR A 29 22.70 2.33 14.99
C THR A 29 21.94 1.01 14.92
N ARG A 30 20.62 1.05 14.76
CA ARG A 30 19.75 -0.13 14.66
C ARG A 30 18.64 0.08 13.65
N LEU A 31 18.04 -1.01 13.19
CA LEU A 31 16.84 -0.96 12.35
C LEU A 31 15.57 -0.80 13.21
N PRO A 32 14.52 -0.13 12.69
CA PRO A 32 13.23 -0.04 13.37
C PRO A 32 12.61 -1.40 13.69
N GLY A 33 12.00 -1.49 14.87
CA GLY A 33 11.22 -2.63 15.34
C GLY A 33 9.75 -2.27 15.60
N PHE A 34 8.92 -3.25 15.99
CA PHE A 34 7.50 -3.02 16.25
C PHE A 34 7.26 -2.07 17.44
N GLU A 35 8.18 -2.07 18.40
CA GLU A 35 8.22 -1.18 19.55
C GLU A 35 8.30 0.31 19.17
N ASP A 36 8.81 0.62 17.98
CA ASP A 36 8.95 1.99 17.49
C ASP A 36 7.67 2.51 16.84
N ARG A 37 6.68 1.65 16.54
CA ARG A 37 5.51 2.00 15.73
C ARG A 37 4.69 3.16 16.29
N GLU A 38 4.49 3.20 17.60
CA GLU A 38 3.74 4.28 18.26
C GLU A 38 4.46 5.65 18.14
N ASN A 39 5.78 5.63 17.96
CA ASN A 39 6.62 6.82 17.87
C ASN A 39 6.92 7.25 16.41
N LEU A 40 6.43 6.50 15.42
CA LEU A 40 6.65 6.74 13.99
C LEU A 40 5.34 7.04 13.24
N PRO A 41 4.63 8.14 13.58
CA PRO A 41 3.33 8.46 13.01
C PRO A 41 3.38 8.77 11.52
N TYR A 42 4.46 9.34 10.99
CA TYR A 42 4.61 9.57 9.55
C TYR A 42 4.71 8.25 8.77
N ILE A 43 5.39 7.24 9.33
CA ILE A 43 5.45 5.90 8.72
C ILE A 43 4.08 5.23 8.70
N ASP A 44 3.31 5.32 9.78
CA ASP A 44 1.93 4.80 9.82
C ASP A 44 1.02 5.52 8.81
N ALA A 45 1.17 6.84 8.69
CA ALA A 45 0.48 7.64 7.68
C ALA A 45 0.90 7.27 6.24
N LEU A 46 2.18 6.95 6.02
CA LEU A 46 2.68 6.51 4.71
C LEU A 46 2.10 5.15 4.33
N LEU A 47 2.00 4.21 5.29
CA LEU A 47 1.35 2.92 5.07
C LEU A 47 -0.12 3.10 4.68
N LYS A 48 -0.86 3.94 5.42
CA LYS A 48 -2.26 4.28 5.09
C LYS A 48 -2.36 4.85 3.67
N GLU A 49 -1.48 5.76 3.29
CA GLU A 49 -1.49 6.35 1.95
C GLU A 49 -1.13 5.35 0.86
N ALA A 50 -0.20 4.42 1.12
CA ALA A 50 0.10 3.32 0.21
C ALA A 50 -1.11 2.40 -0.03
N LEU A 51 -1.88 2.09 1.03
CA LEU A 51 -3.11 1.29 0.93
C LEU A 51 -4.24 2.03 0.20
N ARG A 52 -4.35 3.34 0.38
CA ARG A 52 -5.37 4.18 -0.25
C ARG A 52 -5.08 4.44 -1.72
N TRP A 53 -3.86 4.88 -2.05
CA TRP A 53 -3.49 5.37 -3.37
C TRP A 53 -3.63 4.29 -4.45
N HIS A 54 -3.23 3.05 -4.15
CA HIS A 54 -3.43 1.92 -5.05
C HIS A 54 -3.79 0.64 -4.28
N PRO A 55 -5.08 0.41 -3.98
CA PRO A 55 -5.52 -0.78 -3.26
C PRO A 55 -5.25 -2.04 -4.09
N ILE A 56 -4.80 -3.11 -3.42
CA ILE A 56 -4.41 -4.38 -4.04
C ILE A 56 -5.55 -4.97 -4.89
N VAL A 57 -6.79 -4.86 -4.38
CA VAL A 57 -7.99 -5.41 -5.02
C VAL A 57 -8.98 -4.26 -5.29
N PRO A 58 -8.82 -3.51 -6.40
CA PRO A 58 -9.56 -2.27 -6.64
C PRO A 58 -11.09 -2.46 -6.77
N MET A 59 -11.55 -3.66 -7.14
CA MET A 59 -12.97 -4.04 -7.24
C MET A 59 -13.46 -4.95 -6.11
N GLY A 60 -12.63 -5.13 -5.07
CA GLY A 60 -12.88 -6.09 -4.00
C GLY A 60 -12.97 -7.54 -4.52
N VAL A 61 -13.32 -8.45 -3.61
CA VAL A 61 -13.65 -9.83 -3.99
C VAL A 61 -15.16 -9.90 -4.21
N ALA A 62 -15.58 -10.58 -5.29
CA ALA A 62 -16.99 -10.72 -5.61
C ALA A 62 -17.75 -11.41 -4.47
N HIS A 63 -18.84 -10.80 -4.04
CA HIS A 63 -19.82 -11.37 -3.12
C HIS A 63 -21.04 -11.84 -3.91
N MET A 64 -21.92 -12.61 -3.27
CA MET A 64 -23.18 -13.07 -3.85
C MET A 64 -24.32 -12.86 -2.86
N ALA A 65 -25.45 -12.35 -3.35
CA ALA A 65 -26.68 -12.24 -2.56
C ALA A 65 -27.23 -13.64 -2.25
N MET A 66 -27.42 -13.94 -0.96
CA MET A 66 -27.93 -15.26 -0.52
C MET A 66 -29.46 -15.37 -0.61
N GLU A 67 -30.13 -14.23 -0.64
CA GLU A 67 -31.58 -14.06 -0.75
C GLU A 67 -31.89 -12.78 -1.51
N ASP A 68 -33.17 -12.60 -1.87
CA ASP A 68 -33.63 -11.35 -2.46
C ASP A 68 -33.58 -10.25 -1.41
N ASP A 69 -32.99 -9.11 -1.76
CA ASP A 69 -32.82 -7.96 -0.86
C ASP A 69 -33.17 -6.65 -1.57
N MET A 70 -33.39 -5.59 -0.79
CA MET A 70 -33.68 -4.24 -1.25
C MET A 70 -32.64 -3.27 -0.69
N LEU A 71 -31.78 -2.73 -1.55
CA LEU A 71 -30.77 -1.75 -1.18
C LEU A 71 -31.05 -0.40 -1.86
N GLU A 72 -31.24 0.66 -1.08
CA GLU A 72 -31.51 2.03 -1.58
C GLU A 72 -32.64 2.10 -2.63
N GLY A 73 -33.67 1.26 -2.47
CA GLY A 73 -34.81 1.18 -3.40
C GLY A 73 -34.60 0.25 -4.61
N TYR A 74 -33.43 -0.37 -4.74
CA TYR A 74 -33.12 -1.34 -5.79
C TYR A 74 -33.26 -2.78 -5.30
N ARG A 75 -33.92 -3.62 -6.10
CA ARG A 75 -33.98 -5.06 -5.84
C ARG A 75 -32.67 -5.73 -6.26
N ILE A 76 -32.03 -6.40 -5.31
CA ILE A 76 -30.89 -7.28 -5.52
C ILE A 76 -31.43 -8.72 -5.46
N PRO A 77 -31.55 -9.42 -6.59
CA PRO A 77 -32.06 -10.79 -6.58
C PRO A 77 -31.05 -11.75 -5.95
N LYS A 78 -31.57 -12.82 -5.34
CA LYS A 78 -30.76 -13.96 -4.89
C LYS A 78 -29.87 -14.47 -6.03
N GLY A 79 -28.61 -14.72 -5.72
CA GLY A 79 -27.59 -15.15 -6.68
C GLY A 79 -26.92 -14.01 -7.45
N ALA A 80 -27.33 -12.75 -7.27
CA ALA A 80 -26.65 -11.61 -7.87
C ALA A 80 -25.22 -11.48 -7.35
N ALA A 81 -24.26 -11.30 -8.26
CA ALA A 81 -22.88 -10.97 -7.92
C ALA A 81 -22.77 -9.49 -7.53
N ILE A 82 -22.08 -9.21 -6.44
CA ILE A 82 -21.86 -7.86 -5.89
C ILE A 82 -20.37 -7.59 -5.84
N LEU A 83 -19.93 -6.56 -6.56
CA LEU A 83 -18.54 -6.11 -6.60
C LEU A 83 -18.47 -4.72 -5.95
N SER A 84 -17.53 -4.55 -5.02
CA SER A 84 -17.33 -3.27 -4.33
C SER A 84 -16.21 -2.51 -5.03
N ASN A 85 -16.53 -1.41 -5.73
CA ASN A 85 -15.53 -0.60 -6.42
C ASN A 85 -14.71 0.26 -5.44
N ILE A 86 -13.75 -0.36 -4.75
CA ILE A 86 -12.89 0.25 -3.72
C ILE A 86 -12.00 1.38 -4.30
N TRP A 87 -11.60 1.28 -5.56
CA TRP A 87 -10.73 2.30 -6.19
C TRP A 87 -11.50 3.55 -6.65
N CYS A 88 -12.75 3.39 -7.09
CA CYS A 88 -13.59 4.39 -7.78
C CYS A 88 -13.18 5.87 -7.61
N VAL A 89 -12.91 6.54 -8.74
CA VAL A 89 -12.79 8.00 -8.82
C VAL A 89 -14.14 8.58 -9.25
N ARG A 90 -14.66 9.55 -8.49
CA ARG A 90 -15.84 10.31 -8.97
C ARG A 90 -15.37 11.33 -10.02
N PRO A 91 -15.89 11.31 -11.27
CA PRO A 91 -15.64 12.41 -12.20
C PRO A 91 -16.23 13.71 -11.63
N ARG A 92 -15.46 14.82 -11.70
CA ARG A 92 -15.91 16.16 -11.27
C ARG A 92 -17.10 16.67 -12.10
N THR A 93 -17.27 16.18 -13.32
CA THR A 93 -18.39 16.48 -14.19
C THR A 93 -19.46 15.38 -14.06
N PRO A 94 -20.76 15.74 -13.92
CA PRO A 94 -21.82 14.75 -14.03
C PRO A 94 -21.77 14.16 -15.44
N SER A 95 -21.26 12.93 -15.58
CA SER A 95 -21.42 12.22 -16.83
C SER A 95 -22.88 11.80 -16.95
N TYR A 96 -23.45 11.93 -18.15
CA TYR A 96 -24.87 11.61 -18.42
C TYR A 96 -25.25 10.19 -17.99
N PHE A 97 -24.26 9.28 -17.90
CA PHE A 97 -24.41 7.92 -17.41
C PHE A 97 -24.63 7.82 -15.89
N LEU A 98 -24.02 8.69 -15.08
CA LEU A 98 -24.25 8.81 -13.63
C LEU A 98 -25.54 9.58 -13.31
N LEU A 99 -26.06 10.37 -14.25
CA LEU A 99 -27.33 11.08 -14.07
C LEU A 99 -28.54 10.12 -14.03
N LEU A 100 -28.43 8.97 -14.69
CA LEU A 100 -29.52 7.99 -14.79
C LEU A 100 -29.69 7.13 -13.54
N THR A 101 -28.66 6.97 -12.72
CA THR A 101 -28.73 6.04 -11.58
C THR A 101 -29.14 6.69 -10.27
N LYS A 102 -29.05 8.03 -10.11
CA LYS A 102 -29.28 8.74 -8.81
C LYS A 102 -28.63 8.07 -7.59
N LEU A 103 -27.75 7.11 -7.82
CA LEU A 103 -27.11 6.30 -6.80
C LEU A 103 -25.93 7.14 -6.35
N PRO A 104 -25.79 7.41 -5.05
CA PRO A 104 -24.54 7.93 -4.53
C PRO A 104 -23.50 6.84 -4.74
N CYS A 105 -22.84 6.82 -5.92
CA CYS A 105 -21.56 6.15 -6.09
C CYS A 105 -20.59 6.91 -5.19
N ARG A 106 -20.63 6.60 -3.90
CA ARG A 106 -19.59 6.98 -2.95
C ARG A 106 -18.35 6.35 -3.52
N ALA A 107 -17.46 7.21 -4.00
CA ALA A 107 -16.13 6.77 -4.29
C ALA A 107 -15.55 6.29 -2.95
N PHE A 108 -14.64 5.33 -2.99
CA PHE A 108 -14.06 4.79 -1.77
C PHE A 108 -12.72 5.47 -1.55
N THR A 109 -11.63 4.86 -1.96
CA THR A 109 -10.27 5.38 -1.73
C THR A 109 -9.93 6.66 -2.49
N HIS A 110 -10.73 7.03 -3.51
CA HIS A 110 -10.54 8.24 -4.31
C HIS A 110 -11.75 9.18 -4.32
N ASP A 111 -12.58 9.16 -3.27
CA ASP A 111 -13.68 10.14 -3.15
C ASP A 111 -13.14 11.52 -2.81
N PRO A 112 -13.34 12.54 -3.65
CA PRO A 112 -12.90 13.90 -3.34
C PRO A 112 -13.62 14.53 -2.14
N ASN A 113 -14.71 13.95 -1.65
CA ASN A 113 -15.39 14.38 -0.43
C ASN A 113 -14.77 13.77 0.84
N GLU A 114 -14.07 12.63 0.72
CA GLU A 114 -13.42 11.94 1.84
C GLU A 114 -11.91 12.22 1.86
N TYR A 115 -11.30 12.39 0.68
CA TYR A 115 -9.87 12.58 0.49
C TYR A 115 -9.56 13.80 -0.38
N HIS A 116 -8.82 14.77 0.13
CA HIS A 116 -8.42 15.95 -0.64
C HIS A 116 -7.30 15.60 -1.64
N ASP A 117 -7.42 16.06 -2.89
CA ASP A 117 -6.51 15.68 -4.00
C ASP A 117 -6.24 14.16 -4.05
N PRO A 118 -7.27 13.32 -4.27
CA PRO A 118 -7.18 11.88 -4.07
C PRO A 118 -6.15 11.19 -4.99
N MET A 119 -5.80 11.81 -6.12
CA MET A 119 -4.80 11.27 -7.05
C MET A 119 -3.36 11.49 -6.59
N THR A 120 -3.12 12.44 -5.68
CA THR A 120 -1.77 12.77 -5.21
C THR A 120 -1.42 11.94 -3.98
N PHE A 121 -0.22 11.37 -3.97
CA PHE A 121 0.32 10.63 -2.83
C PHE A 121 0.77 11.60 -1.73
N LYS A 122 -0.01 11.73 -0.66
CA LYS A 122 0.23 12.65 0.46
C LYS A 122 -0.03 11.97 1.81
N PRO A 123 0.98 11.36 2.47
CA PRO A 123 0.80 10.76 3.80
C PRO A 123 0.28 11.73 4.85
N GLU A 124 0.62 13.01 4.74
CA GLU A 124 0.25 14.05 5.71
C GLU A 124 -1.26 14.14 5.95
N ARG A 125 -2.09 13.64 5.02
CA ARG A 125 -3.54 13.61 5.18
C ARG A 125 -4.02 12.80 6.39
N PHE A 126 -3.22 11.84 6.86
CA PHE A 126 -3.55 10.97 8.00
C PHE A 126 -2.92 11.41 9.32
N LEU A 127 -2.13 12.49 9.32
CA LEU A 127 -1.50 13.01 10.52
C LEU A 127 -2.46 13.98 11.23
N SER A 128 -2.48 13.94 12.55
CA SER A 128 -3.15 14.96 13.36
C SER A 128 -2.17 16.08 13.71
N GLY A 129 -2.66 17.32 13.79
CA GLY A 129 -1.85 18.47 14.23
C GLY A 129 -2.15 19.77 13.48
N ASN A 130 -1.76 20.91 14.03
CA ASN A 130 -1.92 22.24 13.43
C ASN A 130 -3.35 22.58 12.97
N GLY A 131 -4.37 22.07 13.69
CA GLY A 131 -5.78 22.25 13.35
C GLY A 131 -6.28 21.33 12.21
N HIS A 132 -5.44 20.44 11.69
CA HIS A 132 -5.81 19.44 10.70
C HIS A 132 -6.43 18.21 11.36
N THR A 133 -7.61 17.80 10.87
CA THR A 133 -8.26 16.55 11.25
C THR A 133 -7.89 15.47 10.24
N PRO A 134 -7.36 14.31 10.68
CA PRO A 134 -7.00 13.22 9.78
C PRO A 134 -8.18 12.78 8.91
N GLU A 135 -7.89 12.50 7.65
CA GLU A 135 -8.87 11.92 6.72
C GLU A 135 -9.18 10.46 7.07
N ARG A 136 -10.24 9.91 6.45
CA ARG A 136 -10.76 8.58 6.77
C ARG A 136 -9.70 7.49 6.59
N ASP A 137 -9.52 6.68 7.63
CA ASP A 137 -8.60 5.54 7.59
C ASP A 137 -8.99 4.54 6.48
N PRO A 138 -8.09 4.21 5.53
CA PRO A 138 -8.37 3.33 4.41
C PRO A 138 -8.32 1.84 4.74
N HIS A 139 -7.93 1.41 5.95
CA HIS A 139 -7.79 -0.02 6.29
C HIS A 139 -9.06 -0.83 6.05
N LEU A 140 -10.22 -0.30 6.46
CA LEU A 140 -11.51 -0.96 6.23
C LEU A 140 -11.89 -0.99 4.74
N LEU A 141 -11.28 -0.15 3.91
CA LEU A 141 -11.47 -0.16 2.46
C LEU A 141 -10.50 -1.15 1.80
N ALA A 142 -9.23 -1.08 2.16
CA ALA A 142 -8.16 -1.90 1.59
C ALA A 142 -8.25 -3.39 1.98
N PHE A 143 -8.65 -3.68 3.22
CA PHE A 143 -8.80 -5.05 3.74
C PHE A 143 -10.26 -5.55 3.73
N GLY A 144 -11.18 -4.73 3.21
CA GLY A 144 -12.60 -5.03 3.15
C GLY A 144 -13.32 -4.86 4.49
N PHE A 145 -14.61 -5.18 4.48
CA PHE A 145 -15.54 -4.87 5.57
C PHE A 145 -16.59 -5.97 5.77
N GLY A 146 -17.24 -5.95 6.93
CA GLY A 146 -18.28 -6.90 7.31
C GLY A 146 -17.78 -8.33 7.55
N ARG A 147 -18.65 -9.31 7.33
CA ARG A 147 -18.42 -10.74 7.65
C ARG A 147 -17.27 -11.40 6.87
N ARG A 148 -16.80 -10.78 5.79
CA ARG A 148 -15.73 -11.29 4.91
C ARG A 148 -14.50 -10.38 4.88
N VAL A 149 -14.31 -9.59 5.94
CA VAL A 149 -13.08 -8.80 6.14
C VAL A 149 -11.85 -9.71 6.09
N CYS A 150 -10.76 -9.20 5.49
CA CYS A 150 -9.54 -9.97 5.29
C CYS A 150 -9.03 -10.57 6.61
N PRO A 151 -8.93 -11.91 6.73
CA PRO A 151 -8.45 -12.55 7.94
C PRO A 151 -6.95 -12.29 8.18
N GLY A 152 -6.18 -12.04 7.11
CA GLY A 152 -4.75 -11.75 7.16
C GLY A 152 -4.39 -10.29 7.46
N ARG A 153 -5.37 -9.41 7.71
CA ARG A 153 -5.14 -7.95 7.79
C ARG A 153 -4.05 -7.56 8.80
N ASN A 154 -4.03 -8.19 9.98
CA ASN A 154 -3.09 -7.84 11.04
C ASN A 154 -1.66 -8.27 10.68
N LEU A 155 -1.51 -9.46 10.11
CA LEU A 155 -0.21 -9.94 9.65
C LEU A 155 0.32 -9.09 8.49
N ALA A 156 -0.56 -8.78 7.53
CA ALA A 156 -0.22 -7.95 6.38
C ALA A 156 0.17 -6.53 6.81
N ASP A 157 -0.62 -5.89 7.68
CA ASP A 157 -0.35 -4.55 8.21
C ASP A 157 1.00 -4.50 8.95
N SER A 158 1.22 -5.39 9.92
CA SER A 158 2.49 -5.46 10.64
C SER A 158 3.68 -5.70 9.72
N ASN A 159 3.56 -6.63 8.77
CA ASN A 159 4.66 -6.93 7.85
C ASN A 159 4.93 -5.76 6.87
N LEU A 160 3.88 -5.12 6.34
CA LEU A 160 4.03 -3.94 5.48
C LEU A 160 4.67 -2.79 6.24
N TRP A 161 4.19 -2.50 7.46
CA TRP A 161 4.74 -1.45 8.31
C TRP A 161 6.24 -1.67 8.56
N LEU A 162 6.62 -2.88 9.02
CA LEU A 162 8.02 -3.20 9.34
C LEU A 162 8.91 -3.15 8.09
N THR A 163 8.42 -3.70 6.97
CA THR A 163 9.15 -3.69 5.69
C THR A 163 9.38 -2.25 5.21
N ILE A 164 8.36 -1.40 5.25
CA ILE A 164 8.46 0.02 4.88
C ILE A 164 9.46 0.73 5.79
N ALA A 165 9.29 0.62 7.11
CA ALA A 165 10.15 1.30 8.09
C ALA A 165 11.62 0.91 7.90
N ARG A 166 11.92 -0.39 7.79
CA ARG A 166 13.29 -0.88 7.62
C ARG A 166 13.88 -0.55 6.25
N THR A 167 13.08 -0.59 5.20
CA THR A 167 13.53 -0.21 3.85
C THR A 167 13.91 1.26 3.83
N LEU A 168 13.08 2.15 4.38
CA LEU A 168 13.37 3.58 4.46
C LEU A 168 14.51 3.91 5.41
N ALA A 169 14.67 3.14 6.48
CA ALA A 169 15.81 3.29 7.38
C ALA A 169 17.13 2.98 6.68
N ALA A 170 17.17 1.98 5.79
CA ALA A 170 18.42 1.45 5.23
C ALA A 170 18.76 1.97 3.82
N PHE A 171 17.75 2.26 2.99
CA PHE A 171 17.93 2.54 1.56
C PHE A 171 17.38 3.90 1.12
N ASN A 172 18.00 4.43 0.06
CA ASN A 172 17.47 5.47 -0.80
C ASN A 172 16.95 4.81 -2.09
N ILE A 173 15.70 5.10 -2.42
CA ILE A 173 15.02 4.64 -3.63
C ILE A 173 14.86 5.83 -4.56
N ALA A 174 15.38 5.74 -5.77
CA ALA A 174 15.33 6.82 -6.76
C ALA A 174 14.95 6.29 -8.14
N LYS A 175 14.55 7.20 -9.02
CA LYS A 175 14.45 6.90 -10.44
C LYS A 175 15.83 6.55 -11.01
N PRO A 176 15.91 5.60 -11.95
CA PRO A 176 17.18 5.19 -12.52
C PRO A 176 17.75 6.31 -13.40
N ILE A 177 19.07 6.47 -13.35
CA ILE A 177 19.80 7.40 -14.23
C ILE A 177 20.37 6.57 -15.39
N ARG A 178 19.96 6.87 -16.62
CA ARG A 178 20.51 6.28 -17.85
C ARG A 178 21.08 7.40 -18.71
N ASP A 179 22.32 7.22 -19.16
CA ASP A 179 23.04 8.21 -19.98
C ASP A 179 23.06 9.63 -19.36
N GLY A 180 23.17 9.70 -18.03
CA GLY A 180 23.21 10.96 -17.28
C GLY A 180 21.86 11.68 -17.15
N LYS A 181 20.75 11.07 -17.60
CA LYS A 181 19.39 11.61 -17.43
C LYS A 181 18.54 10.70 -16.56
N GLU A 182 17.74 11.33 -15.72
CA GLU A 182 16.71 10.64 -14.95
C GLU A 182 15.66 10.08 -15.92
N VAL A 183 15.41 8.78 -15.85
CA VAL A 183 14.34 8.14 -16.62
C VAL A 183 13.05 8.35 -15.87
N ASP A 184 12.08 8.97 -16.54
CA ASP A 184 10.76 9.14 -15.97
C ASP A 184 10.02 7.81 -15.92
N ILE A 185 9.31 7.55 -14.81
CA ILE A 185 8.55 6.32 -14.60
C ILE A 185 7.07 6.68 -14.72
N GLN A 186 6.41 6.13 -15.73
CA GLN A 186 4.96 6.28 -15.88
C GLN A 186 4.26 5.15 -15.10
N PRO A 187 3.44 5.46 -14.10
CA PRO A 187 2.78 4.45 -13.29
C PRO A 187 1.64 3.80 -14.09
N GLU A 188 1.94 2.64 -14.68
CA GLU A 188 0.96 1.78 -15.35
C GLU A 188 0.64 0.56 -14.49
N PHE A 189 -0.58 0.04 -14.60
CA PHE A 189 -1.05 -1.06 -13.77
C PHE A 189 -1.75 -2.13 -14.59
N GLN A 190 -1.46 -3.38 -14.25
CA GLN A 190 -2.09 -4.54 -14.83
C GLN A 190 -3.55 -4.65 -14.41
N ALA A 191 -4.39 -5.04 -15.38
CA ALA A 191 -5.77 -5.41 -15.13
C ALA A 191 -5.83 -6.81 -14.50
N GLY A 192 -6.72 -6.98 -13.52
CA GLY A 192 -6.90 -8.26 -12.84
C GLY A 192 -7.62 -8.11 -11.51
N LEU A 193 -7.84 -9.24 -10.82
CA LEU A 193 -8.35 -9.22 -9.45
C LEU A 193 -7.35 -8.55 -8.51
N ILE A 194 -6.07 -8.86 -8.67
CA ILE A 194 -4.96 -8.19 -7.98
C ILE A 194 -4.34 -7.22 -8.98
N SER A 195 -4.26 -5.94 -8.62
CA SER A 195 -3.63 -4.93 -9.46
C SER A 195 -2.16 -4.76 -9.09
N HIS A 196 -1.29 -5.14 -10.01
CA HIS A 196 0.15 -4.95 -9.92
C HIS A 196 0.57 -3.78 -10.81
N PRO A 197 1.57 -2.98 -10.41
CA PRO A 197 2.22 -2.08 -11.36
C PRO A 197 2.87 -2.89 -12.47
N GLU A 198 2.90 -2.37 -13.68
CA GLU A 198 3.71 -2.93 -14.76
C GLU A 198 5.20 -2.93 -14.37
N PRO A 199 6.04 -3.82 -14.94
CA PRO A 199 7.46 -3.86 -14.64
C PRO A 199 8.12 -2.47 -14.81
N PHE A 200 8.80 -2.02 -13.75
CA PHE A 200 9.51 -0.74 -13.71
C PHE A 200 10.88 -0.92 -13.07
N ASP A 201 11.81 -0.02 -13.43
CA ASP A 201 13.16 0.01 -12.87
C ASP A 201 13.29 1.14 -11.84
N VAL A 202 13.96 0.87 -10.73
CA VAL A 202 14.36 1.86 -9.71
C VAL A 202 15.80 1.60 -9.28
N ASP A 203 16.49 2.66 -8.89
CA ASP A 203 17.81 2.59 -8.29
C ASP A 203 17.66 2.55 -6.76
N ILE A 204 18.19 1.50 -6.13
CA ILE A 204 18.11 1.29 -4.68
C ILE A 204 19.52 1.20 -4.14
N LYS A 205 19.89 2.15 -3.28
CA LYS A 205 21.24 2.27 -2.70
C LYS A 205 21.18 2.40 -1.19
N PRO A 206 22.12 1.82 -0.42
CA PRO A 206 22.23 2.10 1.00
C PRO A 206 22.36 3.61 1.25
N ARG A 207 21.76 4.11 2.34
CA ARG A 207 21.78 5.55 2.65
C ARG A 207 23.18 6.07 2.98
N SER A 208 24.01 5.24 3.63
CA SER A 208 25.39 5.54 3.98
C SER A 208 26.20 4.26 4.15
N ALA A 209 27.53 4.39 4.30
CA ALA A 209 28.41 3.26 4.61
C ALA A 209 28.00 2.53 5.90
N GLY A 210 27.57 3.26 6.94
CA GLY A 210 27.08 2.65 8.18
C GLY A 210 25.81 1.83 7.98
N HIS A 211 24.86 2.29 7.16
CA HIS A 211 23.67 1.50 6.83
C HIS A 211 24.02 0.26 6.01
N HIS A 212 25.00 0.37 5.11
CA HIS A 212 25.51 -0.79 4.37
C HIS A 212 26.10 -1.85 5.32
N GLU A 213 26.87 -1.44 6.32
CA GLU A 213 27.39 -2.35 7.36
C GLU A 213 26.26 -2.99 8.18
N LEU A 214 25.22 -2.23 8.55
CA LEU A 214 24.06 -2.76 9.26
C LEU A 214 23.30 -3.83 8.46
N ILE A 215 23.13 -3.62 7.15
CA ILE A 215 22.51 -4.62 6.27
C ILE A 215 23.34 -5.91 6.26
N LEU A 216 24.66 -5.80 6.08
CA LEU A 216 25.56 -6.96 6.06
C LEU A 216 25.67 -7.65 7.42
N ALA A 217 25.52 -6.92 8.53
CA ALA A 217 25.48 -7.51 9.87
C ALA A 217 24.27 -8.44 10.04
N GLY A 218 23.13 -8.09 9.43
CA GLY A 218 21.93 -8.94 9.40
C GLY A 218 22.19 -10.29 8.72
N GLU A 219 22.89 -10.30 7.59
CA GLU A 219 23.26 -11.54 6.88
C GLU A 219 24.22 -12.42 7.70
N LYS A 220 25.10 -11.82 8.49
CA LYS A 220 25.97 -12.58 9.42
C LYS A 220 25.20 -13.21 10.58
N GLN A 221 24.20 -12.50 11.09
CA GLN A 221 23.39 -12.97 12.23
C GLN A 221 22.36 -14.03 11.79
N TYR A 222 21.79 -13.86 10.60
CA TYR A 222 20.78 -14.73 10.01
C TYR A 222 21.27 -15.17 8.62
N PRO A 223 22.23 -16.11 8.56
CA PRO A 223 22.78 -16.57 7.29
C PRO A 223 21.68 -17.20 6.44
N TRP A 224 21.85 -17.11 5.12
CA TRP A 224 20.95 -17.78 4.19
C TRP A 224 20.98 -19.29 4.43
N GLU A 225 19.82 -19.86 4.76
CA GLU A 225 19.66 -21.30 4.93
C GLU A 225 19.24 -21.94 3.60
N GLU A 226 19.64 -23.20 3.40
CA GLU A 226 19.23 -23.96 2.22
C GLU A 226 17.70 -24.17 2.23
N SER A 227 17.06 -24.06 1.07
CA SER A 227 15.60 -24.17 1.01
C SER A 227 15.14 -25.57 1.41
N HIS A 228 14.22 -25.66 2.37
CA HIS A 228 13.54 -26.92 2.72
C HIS A 228 12.75 -27.55 1.54
N ALA A 229 12.59 -26.83 0.41
CA ALA A 229 12.05 -27.41 -0.82
C ALA A 229 12.89 -28.61 -1.31
N GLU A 230 14.21 -28.60 -1.10
CA GLU A 230 15.07 -29.71 -1.47
C GLU A 230 14.86 -30.93 -0.56
N GLU A 231 14.53 -30.74 0.72
CA GLU A 231 14.14 -31.84 1.61
C GLU A 231 12.84 -32.49 1.16
N LEU A 232 11.85 -31.68 0.73
CA LEU A 232 10.60 -32.18 0.18
C LEU A 232 10.80 -32.92 -1.14
N ARG A 233 11.68 -32.43 -2.03
CA ARG A 233 12.04 -33.14 -3.27
C ARG A 233 12.69 -34.48 -2.99
N ARG A 234 13.60 -34.53 -2.01
CA ARG A 234 14.24 -35.79 -1.57
C ARG A 234 13.21 -36.76 -0.97
N ALA A 235 12.28 -36.27 -0.15
CA ALA A 235 11.23 -37.10 0.43
C ALA A 235 10.28 -37.68 -0.63
N ILE A 236 9.97 -36.92 -1.68
CA ILE A 236 9.16 -37.39 -2.82
C ILE A 236 9.93 -38.39 -3.67
N ALA A 237 11.24 -38.23 -3.86
CA ALA A 237 12.05 -39.14 -4.68
C ALA A 237 12.29 -40.52 -4.05
N VAL A 238 11.93 -40.72 -2.77
CA VAL A 238 12.03 -41.99 -2.04
C VAL A 238 10.69 -42.76 -2.02
N LEU A 239 9.61 -42.14 -2.54
CA LEU A 239 8.30 -42.77 -2.77
C LEU A 239 8.17 -43.31 -4.21
#